data_AF-A0A534IIK2-F1
#
_entry.id   AF-A0A534IIK2-F1
#
_cell.length_a   1.000
_cell.length_b   1.000
_cell.length_c   1.000
_cell.angle_alpha   90.00
_cell.angle_beta   90.00
_cell.angle_gamma   90.00
#
_symmetry.space_group_name_H-M   'P 1'
#
loop_
_entity.id
_entity.type
_entity.pdbx_description
1 polymer ?
#
loop_
_entity_poly.entity_id
_entity_poly.type
_entity_poly.pdbx_seq_one_letter_code
_entity_poly.pdbx_strand_id
1 'polypeptide(L)'
;MNAHPSLRASAQRGVALISSLLLLIIITILALSMFRSFGTQEKIAGNLREKDRALHAAASAQQYGEWWLTQGNNAAIGAVTCAGTLNANLGQGQICKQTLPNALGLAAGSPVTQAPLPWTLGVTYVPPTMGVPGVAGSNGDPPYFGAPAFYVTDLGPAGDGAGEAYQIDAYGYGSTAGTVAVVESTYEVAQGVVNRGGL
;
A
#
# COMPACT_ATOMS: atom_id res chain seq x y z
N MET A 1 -68.01 14.04 62.77
CA MET A 1 -68.57 13.65 61.46
C MET A 1 -67.44 13.80 60.45
N ASN A 2 -66.76 12.71 60.11
CA ASN A 2 -65.49 12.75 59.37
C ASN A 2 -65.72 12.54 57.88
N ALA A 3 -65.18 13.43 57.06
CA ALA A 3 -65.22 13.38 55.61
C ALA A 3 -64.15 12.41 55.07
N HIS A 4 -64.56 11.49 54.19
CA HIS A 4 -63.65 10.66 53.41
C HIS A 4 -63.63 11.15 51.96
N PRO A 5 -62.50 11.69 51.46
CA PRO A 5 -62.38 12.05 50.05
C PRO A 5 -62.13 10.77 49.23
N SER A 6 -63.06 10.46 48.33
CA SER A 6 -62.90 9.43 47.31
C SER A 6 -61.93 9.92 46.22
N LEU A 7 -60.69 9.43 46.24
CA LEU A 7 -59.73 9.63 45.15
C LEU A 7 -60.19 8.82 43.92
N ARG A 8 -60.61 9.52 42.86
CA ARG A 8 -60.92 8.92 41.56
C ARG A 8 -59.63 8.42 40.91
N ALA A 9 -59.49 7.10 40.75
CA ALA A 9 -58.42 6.51 39.96
C ALA A 9 -58.69 6.75 38.46
N SER A 10 -57.85 7.58 37.85
CA SER A 10 -57.85 7.90 36.42
C SER A 10 -57.62 6.64 35.57
N ALA A 11 -58.50 6.38 34.61
CA ALA A 11 -58.38 5.30 33.63
C ALA A 11 -57.38 5.67 32.52
N GLN A 12 -56.09 5.71 32.84
CA GLN A 12 -54.98 5.91 31.89
C GLN A 12 -54.27 4.60 31.54
N ARG A 13 -55.01 3.52 31.25
CA ARG A 13 -54.41 2.20 30.99
C ARG A 13 -54.04 1.91 29.53
N GLY A 14 -54.45 2.74 28.58
CA GLY A 14 -54.14 2.53 27.15
C GLY A 14 -52.88 3.24 26.63
N VAL A 15 -52.65 4.49 27.06
CA VAL A 15 -51.59 5.36 26.51
C VAL A 15 -50.19 4.91 26.93
N ALA A 16 -50.05 4.37 28.14
CA ALA A 16 -48.77 3.87 28.64
C ALA A 16 -48.17 2.78 27.73
N LEU A 17 -48.99 1.82 27.28
CA LEU A 17 -48.55 0.71 26.44
C LEU A 17 -48.12 1.17 25.04
N ILE A 18 -48.86 2.11 24.46
CA ILE A 18 -48.52 2.70 23.14
C ILE A 18 -47.21 3.50 23.25
N SER A 19 -47.04 4.30 24.30
CA SER A 19 -45.81 5.07 24.51
C SER A 19 -44.59 4.18 24.76
N SER A 20 -44.74 3.09 25.52
CA SER A 20 -43.66 2.12 25.73
C SER A 20 -43.29 1.37 24.45
N LEU A 21 -44.28 1.02 23.62
CA LEU A 21 -44.03 0.36 22.34
C LEU A 21 -43.29 1.29 21.38
N LEU A 22 -43.69 2.57 21.31
CA LEU A 22 -43.04 3.57 20.47
C LEU A 22 -41.59 3.83 20.92
N LEU A 23 -41.35 3.96 22.22
CA LEU A 23 -39.99 4.09 22.78
C LEU A 23 -39.14 2.84 22.48
N LEU A 24 -39.71 1.64 22.62
CA LEU A 24 -39.01 0.39 22.31
C LEU A 24 -38.65 0.28 20.82
N ILE A 25 -39.54 0.73 19.93
CA ILE A 25 -39.27 0.80 18.49
C ILE A 25 -38.15 1.80 18.18
N ILE A 26 -38.15 2.98 18.81
CA ILE A 26 -37.08 3.97 18.61
C ILE A 26 -35.73 3.40 19.05
N ILE A 27 -35.66 2.78 20.23
CA ILE A 27 -34.40 2.21 20.76
C ILE A 27 -33.91 1.06 19.86
N THR A 28 -34.81 0.20 19.35
CA THR A 28 -34.41 -0.89 18.45
C THR A 28 -33.88 -0.39 17.11
N ILE A 29 -34.47 0.66 16.52
CA ILE A 29 -33.97 1.27 15.28
C ILE A 29 -32.59 1.90 15.50
N LEU A 30 -32.38 2.58 16.63
CA LEU A 30 -31.06 3.16 16.98
C LEU A 30 -30.00 2.06 17.15
N ALA A 31 -30.32 0.99 17.88
CA ALA A 31 -29.41 -0.13 18.08
C ALA A 31 -29.04 -0.84 16.77
N LEU A 32 -30.02 -1.12 15.90
CA LEU A 32 -29.77 -1.72 14.58
C LEU A 32 -28.92 -0.83 13.67
N SER A 33 -29.12 0.48 13.73
CA SER A 33 -28.32 1.44 12.94
C SER A 33 -26.86 1.44 13.38
N MET A 34 -26.58 1.35 14.68
CA MET A 34 -25.21 1.23 15.22
C MET A 34 -24.55 -0.09 14.77
N PHE A 35 -25.24 -1.22 14.87
CA PHE A 35 -24.69 -2.52 14.46
C PHE A 35 -24.32 -2.60 12.98
N ARG A 36 -25.14 -2.01 12.09
CA ARG A 36 -24.82 -1.95 10.66
C ARG A 36 -23.58 -1.08 10.39
N SER A 37 -23.38 -0.02 11.16
CA SER A 37 -22.21 0.85 11.03
C SER A 37 -20.91 0.14 11.40
N PHE A 38 -20.88 -0.60 12.51
CA PHE A 38 -19.69 -1.33 12.96
C PHE A 38 -19.20 -2.36 11.93
N GLY A 39 -20.11 -3.13 11.32
CA GLY A 39 -19.74 -4.12 10.29
C GLY A 39 -19.11 -3.50 9.03
N THR A 40 -19.48 -2.27 8.66
CA THR A 40 -18.83 -1.56 7.55
C THR A 40 -17.45 -1.03 7.92
N GLN A 41 -17.31 -0.49 9.14
CA GLN A 41 -16.04 0.04 9.64
C GLN A 41 -14.99 -1.06 9.78
N GLU A 42 -15.37 -2.25 10.24
CA GLU A 42 -14.48 -3.41 10.33
C GLU A 42 -13.92 -3.81 8.96
N LYS A 43 -14.77 -3.88 7.94
CA LYS A 43 -14.34 -4.20 6.56
C LYS A 43 -13.41 -3.14 5.99
N ILE A 44 -13.69 -1.86 6.24
CA ILE A 44 -12.82 -0.76 5.82
C ILE A 44 -11.47 -0.85 6.52
N ALA A 45 -11.45 -1.09 7.84
CA ALA A 45 -10.22 -1.25 8.61
C ALA A 45 -9.40 -2.46 8.13
N GLY A 46 -10.06 -3.58 7.83
CA GLY A 46 -9.42 -4.77 7.27
C GLY A 46 -8.80 -4.51 5.89
N ASN A 47 -9.56 -3.91 4.98
CA ASN A 47 -9.07 -3.55 3.64
C ASN A 47 -7.92 -2.53 3.70
N LEU A 48 -8.01 -1.54 4.59
CA LEU A 48 -6.96 -0.54 4.78
C LEU A 48 -5.69 -1.19 5.31
N ARG A 49 -5.80 -2.07 6.31
CA ARG A 49 -4.65 -2.82 6.85
C ARG A 49 -3.95 -3.66 5.78
N GLU A 50 -4.72 -4.33 4.93
CA GLU A 50 -4.14 -5.14 3.84
C GLU A 50 -3.53 -4.28 2.73
N LYS A 51 -4.09 -3.10 2.46
CA LYS A 51 -3.49 -2.12 1.53
C LYS A 51 -2.22 -1.49 2.07
N ASP A 52 -2.18 -1.17 3.36
CA ASP A 52 -0.99 -0.67 4.05
C ASP A 52 0.14 -1.71 4.02
N ARG A 53 -0.18 -2.98 4.24
CA ARG A 53 0.77 -4.10 4.05
C ARG A 53 1.35 -4.12 2.64
N ALA A 54 0.51 -4.03 1.61
CA ALA A 54 0.95 -4.04 0.22
C ALA A 54 1.87 -2.84 -0.09
N LEU A 55 1.52 -1.66 0.44
CA LEU A 55 2.33 -0.45 0.33
C LEU A 55 3.68 -0.61 1.01
N HIS A 56 3.70 -1.19 2.22
CA HIS A 56 4.93 -1.45 2.95
C HIS A 56 5.88 -2.37 2.17
N ALA A 57 5.34 -3.44 1.55
CA ALA A 57 6.14 -4.30 0.68
C ALA A 57 6.70 -3.56 -0.54
N ALA A 58 5.87 -2.77 -1.22
CA ALA A 58 6.29 -2.00 -2.39
C ALA A 58 7.38 -0.97 -2.02
N ALA A 59 7.19 -0.23 -0.92
CA ALA A 59 8.14 0.74 -0.41
C ALA A 59 9.47 0.09 0.01
N SER A 60 9.44 -1.12 0.60
CA SER A 60 10.67 -1.85 0.95
C SER A 60 11.51 -2.20 -0.29
N ALA A 61 10.87 -2.57 -1.40
CA ALA A 61 11.54 -2.85 -2.67
C ALA A 61 12.06 -1.56 -3.33
N GLN A 62 11.29 -0.47 -3.29
CA GLN A 62 11.74 0.84 -3.78
C GLN A 62 12.97 1.34 -3.00
N GLN A 63 12.90 1.32 -1.66
CA GLN A 63 13.99 1.75 -0.79
C GLN A 63 15.25 0.90 -1.01
N TYR A 64 15.10 -0.41 -1.26
CA TYR A 64 16.22 -1.25 -1.64
C TYR A 64 16.81 -0.86 -2.99
N GLY A 65 15.99 -0.52 -3.98
CA GLY A 65 16.44 -0.03 -5.28
C GLY A 65 17.25 1.28 -5.17
N GLU A 66 16.74 2.24 -4.38
CA GLU A 66 17.44 3.50 -4.06
C GLU A 66 18.78 3.22 -3.35
N TRP A 67 18.77 2.35 -2.34
CA TRP A 67 19.98 1.90 -1.67
C TRP A 67 20.93 1.27 -2.68
N TRP A 68 20.49 0.31 -3.50
CA TRP A 68 21.33 -0.40 -4.46
C TRP A 68 22.05 0.56 -5.43
N LEU A 69 21.38 1.63 -5.87
CA LEU A 69 21.97 2.66 -6.73
C LEU A 69 23.15 3.40 -6.08
N THR A 70 23.09 3.63 -4.77
CA THR A 70 24.18 4.29 -4.02
C THR A 70 25.34 3.35 -3.66
N GLN A 71 25.22 2.05 -3.95
CA GLN A 71 26.25 1.08 -3.59
C GLN A 71 27.34 0.94 -4.65
N GLY A 72 28.58 1.16 -4.23
CA GLY A 72 29.76 1.03 -5.08
C GLY A 72 29.63 1.88 -6.35
N ASN A 73 29.74 1.21 -7.51
CA ASN A 73 29.62 1.82 -8.82
C ASN A 73 28.31 1.44 -9.54
N ASN A 74 27.27 1.01 -8.81
CA ASN A 74 26.03 0.50 -9.42
C ASN A 74 25.33 1.53 -10.32
N ALA A 75 25.26 2.79 -9.90
CA ALA A 75 24.76 3.89 -10.74
C ALA A 75 25.59 4.08 -12.04
N ALA A 76 26.87 3.71 -12.03
CA ALA A 76 27.77 3.86 -13.17
C ALA A 76 27.77 2.66 -14.14
N ILE A 77 27.00 1.60 -13.88
CA ILE A 77 26.92 0.41 -14.76
C ILE A 77 26.28 0.75 -16.12
N GLY A 78 25.57 1.88 -16.20
CA GLY A 78 24.92 2.38 -17.41
C GLY A 78 23.60 1.68 -17.71
N ALA A 79 22.68 2.40 -18.36
CA ALA A 79 21.37 1.86 -18.70
C ALA A 79 21.43 0.84 -19.83
N VAL A 80 20.77 -0.30 -19.64
CA VAL A 80 20.65 -1.40 -20.62
C VAL A 80 19.21 -1.58 -21.07
N THR A 81 19.01 -2.36 -22.14
CA THR A 81 17.68 -2.85 -22.49
C THR A 81 17.33 -3.96 -21.52
N CYS A 82 16.51 -3.64 -20.52
CA CYS A 82 16.17 -4.60 -19.47
C CYS A 82 15.47 -5.83 -20.01
N ALA A 83 15.88 -6.99 -19.50
CA ALA A 83 15.38 -8.28 -19.95
C ALA A 83 15.18 -9.22 -18.76
N GLY A 84 14.00 -9.84 -18.72
CA GLY A 84 13.62 -10.80 -17.67
C GLY A 84 13.53 -10.21 -16.26
N THR A 85 13.26 -11.11 -15.32
CA THR A 85 13.21 -10.82 -13.89
C THR A 85 14.51 -11.25 -13.22
N LEU A 86 15.16 -10.32 -12.52
CA LEU A 86 16.37 -10.56 -11.72
C LEU A 86 16.02 -10.73 -10.23
N ASN A 87 17.00 -11.18 -9.44
CA ASN A 87 16.87 -11.34 -8.00
C ASN A 87 17.94 -10.57 -7.22
N ALA A 88 17.51 -9.54 -6.50
CA ALA A 88 18.37 -8.71 -5.66
C ALA A 88 19.05 -9.48 -4.53
N ASN A 89 18.44 -10.52 -3.99
CA ASN A 89 19.03 -11.36 -2.93
C ASN A 89 20.26 -12.15 -3.43
N LEU A 90 20.42 -12.30 -4.75
CA LEU A 90 21.61 -12.88 -5.39
C LEU A 90 22.64 -11.80 -5.81
N GLY A 91 22.44 -10.55 -5.41
CA GLY A 91 23.29 -9.42 -5.79
C GLY A 91 23.06 -8.93 -7.23
N GLN A 92 21.95 -9.30 -7.86
CA GLN A 92 21.63 -8.88 -9.23
C GLN A 92 20.86 -7.54 -9.22
N GLY A 93 21.12 -6.71 -10.22
CA GLY A 93 20.39 -5.47 -10.46
C GLY A 93 20.68 -4.95 -11.87
N GLN A 94 19.78 -4.14 -12.40
CA GLN A 94 19.90 -3.55 -13.73
C GLN A 94 19.22 -2.19 -13.77
N ILE A 95 19.74 -1.29 -14.62
CA ILE A 95 19.17 0.03 -14.91
C ILE A 95 18.63 -0.02 -16.35
N CYS A 96 17.42 0.49 -16.55
CA CYS A 96 16.69 0.35 -17.80
C CYS A 96 16.65 1.66 -18.60
N LYS A 97 16.83 1.58 -19.92
CA LYS A 97 16.80 2.76 -20.81
C LYS A 97 15.43 3.41 -21.01
N GLN A 98 14.37 2.72 -20.65
CA GLN A 98 13.00 3.14 -20.93
C GLN A 98 12.13 2.82 -19.73
N THR A 99 11.04 3.57 -19.56
CA THR A 99 10.07 3.32 -18.48
C THR A 99 9.46 1.93 -18.63
N LEU A 100 9.08 1.33 -17.51
CA LEU A 100 8.46 0.00 -17.50
C LEU A 100 7.30 -0.13 -18.50
N PRO A 101 6.34 0.82 -18.60
CA PRO A 101 5.25 0.73 -19.57
C PRO A 101 5.74 0.63 -21.01
N ASN A 102 6.73 1.43 -21.40
CA ASN A 102 7.30 1.39 -22.75
C ASN A 102 8.05 0.08 -23.01
N ALA A 103 8.77 -0.44 -22.00
CA ALA A 103 9.45 -1.73 -22.07
C ALA A 103 8.50 -2.91 -22.30
N LEU A 104 7.26 -2.78 -21.82
CA LEU A 104 6.18 -3.77 -22.00
C LEU A 104 5.34 -3.52 -23.26
N GLY A 105 5.68 -2.53 -24.08
CA GLY A 105 4.95 -2.19 -25.31
C GLY A 105 3.63 -1.44 -25.08
N LEU A 106 3.44 -0.84 -23.90
CA LEU A 106 2.33 0.09 -23.65
C LEU A 106 2.61 1.44 -24.32
N ALA A 107 1.56 2.25 -24.49
CA ALA A 107 1.71 3.57 -25.09
C ALA A 107 2.64 4.47 -24.26
N ALA A 108 3.45 5.30 -24.93
CA ALA A 108 4.29 6.27 -24.27
C ALA A 108 3.44 7.20 -23.37
N GLY A 109 3.84 7.34 -22.11
CA GLY A 109 3.09 8.10 -21.10
C GLY A 109 2.01 7.31 -20.35
N SER A 110 1.84 6.01 -20.62
CA SER A 110 1.02 5.13 -19.76
C SER A 110 1.58 5.12 -18.33
N PRO A 111 0.74 5.21 -17.29
CA PRO A 111 1.20 5.08 -15.91
C PRO A 111 1.65 3.65 -15.61
N VAL A 112 2.62 3.49 -14.71
CA VAL A 112 3.14 2.19 -14.25
C VAL A 112 2.04 1.26 -13.71
N THR A 113 0.93 1.80 -13.20
CA THR A 113 -0.22 1.04 -12.70
C THR A 113 -0.95 0.23 -13.78
N GLN A 114 -0.72 0.52 -15.07
CA GLN A 114 -1.26 -0.26 -16.19
C GLN A 114 -0.41 -1.47 -16.56
N ALA A 115 0.82 -1.58 -16.04
CA ALA A 115 1.69 -2.71 -16.28
C ALA A 115 1.08 -4.00 -15.68
N PRO A 116 0.91 -5.08 -16.47
CA PRO A 116 0.40 -6.34 -15.96
C PRO A 116 1.29 -6.90 -14.85
N LEU A 117 0.66 -7.31 -13.74
CA LEU A 117 1.35 -7.90 -12.60
C LEU A 117 1.23 -9.43 -12.59
N PRO A 118 2.29 -10.16 -12.19
CA PRO A 118 3.62 -9.67 -11.83
C PRO A 118 4.39 -9.14 -13.06
N TRP A 119 5.28 -8.16 -12.86
CA TRP A 119 6.08 -7.62 -13.96
C TRP A 119 7.06 -8.68 -14.49
N THR A 120 7.10 -8.82 -15.82
CA THR A 120 8.05 -9.72 -16.51
C THR A 120 9.46 -9.13 -16.61
N LEU A 121 9.60 -7.86 -16.26
CA LEU A 121 10.85 -7.10 -16.25
C LEU A 121 11.03 -6.45 -14.88
N GLY A 122 12.24 -6.51 -14.34
CA GLY A 122 12.58 -5.85 -13.08
C GLY A 122 13.44 -6.71 -12.18
N VAL A 123 13.52 -6.33 -10.91
CA VAL A 123 14.34 -6.96 -9.89
C VAL A 123 13.46 -7.29 -8.69
N THR A 124 13.33 -8.57 -8.38
CA THR A 124 12.65 -9.05 -7.17
C THR A 124 13.54 -8.87 -5.96
N TYR A 125 12.96 -8.43 -4.84
CA TYR A 125 13.67 -8.27 -3.58
C TYR A 125 12.82 -8.80 -2.43
N VAL A 126 13.31 -9.79 -1.70
CA VAL A 126 12.66 -10.31 -0.50
C VAL A 126 13.50 -9.92 0.72
N PRO A 127 13.03 -8.99 1.58
CA PRO A 127 13.70 -8.69 2.83
C PRO A 127 13.85 -9.94 3.71
N PRO A 128 14.91 -10.06 4.53
CA PRO A 128 15.16 -11.28 5.33
C PRO A 128 14.05 -11.69 6.30
N THR A 129 13.22 -10.75 6.76
CA THR A 129 12.10 -10.99 7.68
C THR A 129 10.76 -11.22 6.98
N MET A 130 10.68 -10.95 5.67
CA MET A 130 9.43 -10.98 4.92
C MET A 130 9.01 -12.43 4.63
N GLY A 131 7.82 -12.81 5.09
CA GLY A 131 7.25 -14.13 4.84
C GLY A 131 6.58 -14.22 3.47
N VAL A 132 7.22 -14.90 2.52
CA VAL A 132 6.69 -15.10 1.15
C VAL A 132 6.73 -16.59 0.80
N PRO A 133 5.72 -17.16 0.13
CA PRO A 133 5.73 -18.57 -0.25
C PRO A 133 6.97 -18.94 -1.07
N GLY A 134 7.67 -20.00 -0.66
CA GLY A 134 8.83 -20.53 -1.38
C GLY A 134 10.18 -19.85 -1.08
N VAL A 135 10.21 -18.82 -0.23
CA VAL A 135 11.46 -18.21 0.26
C VAL A 135 11.62 -18.52 1.74
N ALA A 136 12.78 -19.05 2.14
CA ALA A 136 13.10 -19.39 3.53
C ALA A 136 13.39 -18.13 4.36
N GLY A 137 12.37 -17.29 4.59
CA GLY A 137 12.43 -16.19 5.54
C GLY A 137 12.22 -16.68 6.98
N SER A 138 12.85 -16.03 7.95
CA SER A 138 12.51 -16.24 9.36
C SER A 138 11.13 -15.61 9.57
N ASN A 139 10.09 -16.45 9.64
CA ASN A 139 8.65 -16.11 9.66
C ASN A 139 8.22 -15.18 10.82
N GLY A 140 8.63 -13.91 10.79
CA GLY A 140 8.22 -12.87 11.73
C GLY A 140 7.03 -12.05 11.22
N ASP A 141 7.00 -11.78 9.90
CA ASP A 141 5.95 -10.96 9.28
C ASP A 141 4.80 -11.83 8.73
N PRO A 142 3.55 -11.30 8.69
CA PRO A 142 2.42 -12.05 8.15
C PRO A 142 2.62 -12.36 6.67
N PRO A 143 2.05 -13.47 6.15
CA PRO A 143 2.36 -13.97 4.82
C PRO A 143 1.92 -12.98 3.73
N TYR A 144 2.86 -12.65 2.84
CA TYR A 144 2.65 -11.90 1.62
C TYR A 144 2.29 -12.87 0.48
N PHE A 145 1.47 -12.44 -0.48
CA PHE A 145 1.09 -13.30 -1.61
C PHE A 145 2.28 -13.65 -2.51
N GLY A 146 3.18 -12.70 -2.73
CA GLY A 146 4.34 -12.86 -3.62
C GLY A 146 5.44 -11.83 -3.32
N ALA A 147 6.63 -12.08 -3.84
CA ALA A 147 7.78 -11.20 -3.63
C ALA A 147 7.52 -9.83 -4.28
N PRO A 148 7.84 -8.71 -3.60
CA PRO A 148 7.81 -7.41 -4.23
C PRO A 148 8.98 -7.31 -5.22
N ALA A 149 8.82 -6.39 -6.18
CA ALA A 149 9.86 -6.11 -7.16
C ALA A 149 9.92 -4.62 -7.46
N PHE A 150 11.10 -4.19 -7.90
CA PHE A 150 11.35 -2.83 -8.33
C PHE A 150 11.94 -2.82 -9.76
N TYR A 151 11.78 -1.70 -10.44
CA TYR A 151 12.26 -1.43 -11.78
C TYR A 151 12.92 -0.05 -11.77
N VAL A 152 14.16 0.03 -12.25
CA VAL A 152 14.91 1.28 -12.28
C VAL A 152 15.00 1.75 -13.72
N THR A 153 14.46 2.92 -14.00
CA THR A 153 14.59 3.61 -15.28
C THR A 153 15.61 4.73 -15.17
N ASP A 154 16.48 4.85 -16.15
CA ASP A 154 17.36 6.01 -16.31
C ASP A 154 16.58 7.15 -16.97
N LEU A 155 16.49 8.29 -16.28
CA LEU A 155 15.92 9.53 -16.82
C LEU A 155 16.98 10.42 -17.46
N GLY A 156 18.26 10.09 -17.30
CA GLY A 156 19.40 10.88 -17.74
C GLY A 156 19.81 11.94 -16.72
N PRO A 157 20.57 12.96 -17.17
CA PRO A 157 21.22 13.90 -16.26
C PRO A 157 20.20 14.69 -15.45
N ALA A 158 20.49 14.84 -14.17
CA ALA A 158 19.69 15.63 -13.25
C ALA A 158 19.56 17.09 -13.73
N GLY A 159 18.48 17.76 -13.37
CA GLY A 159 18.20 19.12 -13.83
C GLY A 159 19.24 20.17 -13.39
N ASP A 160 20.01 19.89 -12.35
CA ASP A 160 21.14 20.70 -11.87
C ASP A 160 22.48 20.31 -12.53
N GLY A 161 22.50 19.27 -13.37
CA GLY A 161 23.68 18.74 -14.03
C GLY A 161 24.70 18.11 -13.08
N ALA A 162 24.36 17.91 -11.80
CA ALA A 162 25.27 17.45 -10.76
C ALA A 162 25.27 15.93 -10.56
N GLY A 163 24.37 15.21 -11.23
CA GLY A 163 24.21 13.77 -11.12
C GLY A 163 23.34 13.19 -12.23
N GLU A 164 22.99 11.92 -12.07
CA GLU A 164 22.03 11.21 -12.92
C GLU A 164 20.73 10.99 -12.15
N ALA A 165 19.60 11.19 -12.81
CA ALA A 165 18.28 10.99 -12.25
C ALA A 165 17.73 9.62 -12.68
N TYR A 166 17.22 8.88 -11.71
CA TYR A 166 16.59 7.58 -11.92
C TYR A 166 15.15 7.62 -11.45
N GLN A 167 14.27 6.93 -12.16
CA GLN A 167 12.92 6.62 -11.69
C GLN A 167 12.91 5.19 -11.18
N ILE A 168 12.49 4.99 -9.94
CA ILE A 168 12.30 3.68 -9.32
C ILE A 168 10.80 3.44 -9.18
N ASP A 169 10.32 2.47 -9.95
CA ASP A 169 8.98 1.94 -9.81
C ASP A 169 9.04 0.67 -8.97
N ALA A 170 8.13 0.48 -8.02
CA ALA A 170 8.05 -0.76 -7.28
C ALA A 170 6.62 -1.19 -7.03
N TYR A 171 6.40 -2.50 -6.95
CA TYR A 171 5.12 -3.05 -6.53
C TYR A 171 5.29 -4.03 -5.39
N GLY A 172 4.22 -4.19 -4.62
CA GLY A 172 4.12 -5.13 -3.52
C GLY A 172 2.72 -5.69 -3.40
N TYR A 173 2.64 -6.92 -2.89
CA TYR A 173 1.38 -7.59 -2.60
C TYR A 173 1.03 -7.49 -1.11
N GLY A 174 -0.26 -7.52 -0.79
CA GLY A 174 -0.76 -7.82 0.55
C GLY A 174 -0.83 -9.33 0.76
N SER A 175 -1.77 -9.80 1.58
CA SER A 175 -1.98 -11.25 1.79
C SER A 175 -2.56 -11.97 0.57
N THR A 176 -3.08 -11.26 -0.44
CA THR A 176 -3.74 -11.84 -1.63
C THR A 176 -3.26 -11.21 -2.93
N ALA A 177 -3.42 -11.93 -4.06
CA ALA A 177 -3.06 -11.46 -5.40
C ALA A 177 -3.77 -10.15 -5.82
N GLY A 178 -5.00 -9.94 -5.32
CA GLY A 178 -5.81 -8.77 -5.63
C GLY A 178 -5.47 -7.53 -4.80
N THR A 179 -4.65 -7.68 -3.76
CA THR A 179 -4.23 -6.57 -2.91
C THR A 179 -2.84 -6.14 -3.34
N VAL A 180 -2.77 -5.19 -4.25
CA VAL A 180 -1.50 -4.63 -4.73
C VAL A 180 -1.42 -3.14 -4.40
N ALA A 181 -0.20 -2.69 -4.14
CA ALA A 181 0.21 -1.30 -4.20
C ALA A 181 1.39 -1.15 -5.19
N VAL A 182 1.41 -0.02 -5.91
CA VAL A 182 2.51 0.37 -6.79
C VAL A 182 2.95 1.76 -6.34
N VAL A 183 4.26 1.95 -6.20
CA VAL A 183 4.91 3.19 -5.80
C VAL A 183 5.93 3.59 -6.85
N GLU A 184 6.14 4.89 -6.98
CA GLU A 184 7.06 5.50 -7.93
C GLU A 184 7.83 6.60 -7.20
N SER A 185 9.14 6.65 -7.42
CA SER A 185 10.05 7.63 -6.83
C SER A 185 11.08 8.07 -7.86
N THR A 186 11.48 9.33 -7.79
CA THR A 186 12.61 9.85 -8.57
C THR A 186 13.78 10.09 -7.63
N TYR A 187 14.91 9.46 -7.92
CA TYR A 187 16.10 9.48 -7.09
C TYR A 187 17.30 9.96 -7.90
N GLU A 188 18.02 10.94 -7.38
CA GLU A 188 19.23 11.47 -8.00
C GLU A 188 20.48 10.87 -7.35
N VAL A 189 21.43 10.40 -8.16
CA VAL A 189 22.75 9.97 -7.69
C VAL A 189 23.80 10.90 -8.27
N ALA A 190 24.48 11.64 -7.39
CA ALA A 190 25.64 12.44 -7.74
C ALA A 190 26.93 11.67 -7.43
N GLN A 191 27.85 11.59 -8.39
CA GLN A 191 29.17 10.99 -8.21
C GLN A 191 30.18 12.09 -7.85
N GLY A 192 30.34 12.39 -6.56
CA GLY A 192 31.35 13.36 -6.07
C GLY A 192 30.86 14.24 -4.92
N VAL A 193 31.78 14.99 -4.29
CA VAL A 193 31.42 16.01 -3.29
C VAL A 193 30.91 17.24 -4.04
N VAL A 194 29.60 17.30 -4.27
CA VAL A 194 28.95 18.52 -4.73
C VAL A 194 28.51 19.30 -3.49
N ASN A 195 29.09 20.48 -3.29
CA ASN A 195 28.60 21.42 -2.29
C ASN A 195 27.19 21.87 -2.70
N ARG A 196 26.16 21.27 -2.09
CA ARG A 196 24.75 21.63 -2.35
C ARG A 196 24.29 22.91 -1.65
N GLY A 197 25.16 23.58 -0.89
CA GLY A 197 24.96 24.93 -0.34
C GLY A 197 23.70 25.11 0.54
N GLY A 198 23.88 25.11 1.86
CA GLY A 198 22.89 25.56 2.85
C GLY A 198 22.01 24.44 3.40
N LEU A 199 21.78 24.32 4.71
CA LEU A 199 21.73 25.35 5.76
C LEU A 199 23.01 25.52 6.59
#